data_AF-A0A1H0UXY1-F1
#
_entry.id   AF-A0A1H0UXY1-F1
#
_cell.length_a   1.000
_cell.length_b   1.000
_cell.length_c   1.000
_cell.angle_alpha   90.00
_cell.angle_beta   90.00
_cell.angle_gamma   90.00
#
_symmetry.space_group_name_H-M   'P 1'
#
loop_
_entity.id
_entity.type
_entity.pdbx_description
1 polymer ?
#
loop_
_entity_poly.entity_id
_entity_poly.type
_entity_poly.pdbx_seq_one_letter_code
_entity_poly.pdbx_strand_id
1 'polypeptide(L)'
;MVRTYAYSADFDKETEKLFRKAVFLGEGHNGIVYELPENKAIKIFQEAKVCREEAEILKQVSKSTYFPHVYNIGQLYMVREKIGGERLDDFIKKNGMSRELAKNLYKLINEFKKLKFTKLDMRCRDIYVKESLSIKVIDPKECYKRKVTYPRHLMKGLKKLDCLDSFLDYIKDIDKRSWEDWEKKMKQYLYELE
;
A
#
# COMPACT_ATOMS: atom_id res chain seq x y z
N MET A 1 -21.28 -9.26 9.67
CA MET A 1 -20.75 -10.50 10.28
C MET A 1 -19.53 -10.10 11.10
N VAL A 2 -19.60 -10.20 12.43
CA VAL A 2 -18.43 -9.99 13.29
C VAL A 2 -17.47 -11.14 13.00
N ARG A 3 -16.26 -10.83 12.54
CA ARG A 3 -15.24 -11.82 12.24
C ARG A 3 -14.62 -12.24 13.58
N THR A 4 -14.98 -13.41 14.07
CA THR A 4 -14.44 -13.97 15.32
C THR A 4 -13.31 -14.94 14.97
N TYR A 5 -12.19 -14.41 14.47
CA TYR A 5 -10.99 -15.23 14.32
C TYR A 5 -10.25 -15.28 15.67
N ALA A 6 -9.93 -16.50 16.12
CA ALA A 6 -9.01 -16.68 17.23
C ALA A 6 -7.58 -16.53 16.67
N TYR A 7 -6.90 -15.46 17.07
CA TYR A 7 -5.49 -15.25 16.74
C TYR A 7 -4.62 -15.82 17.85
N SER A 8 -3.69 -16.70 17.49
CA SER A 8 -2.64 -17.19 18.39
C SER A 8 -1.33 -17.21 17.61
N ALA A 9 -0.28 -16.62 18.19
CA ALA A 9 1.04 -16.59 17.59
C ALA A 9 2.10 -16.65 18.68
N ASP A 10 3.06 -17.55 18.52
CA ASP A 10 4.18 -17.70 19.44
C ASP A 10 5.22 -16.61 19.17
N PHE A 11 5.25 -15.59 20.02
CA PHE A 11 6.21 -14.50 19.94
C PHE A 11 7.58 -14.90 20.51
N ASP A 12 8.65 -14.34 19.97
CA ASP A 12 9.93 -14.35 20.66
C ASP A 12 9.88 -13.41 21.89
N LYS A 13 10.88 -13.50 22.77
CA LYS A 13 10.94 -12.74 24.02
C LYS A 13 10.88 -11.22 23.83
N GLU A 14 11.52 -10.69 22.78
CA GLU A 14 11.53 -9.25 22.51
C GLU A 14 10.17 -8.79 22.00
N THR A 15 9.60 -9.53 21.04
CA THR A 15 8.27 -9.25 20.49
C THR A 15 7.19 -9.33 21.58
N GLU A 16 7.23 -10.36 22.44
CA GLU A 16 6.28 -10.52 23.54
C GLU A 16 6.34 -9.32 24.50
N LYS A 17 7.55 -8.87 24.85
CA LYS A 17 7.76 -7.70 25.71
C LYS A 17 7.16 -6.42 25.11
N LEU A 18 7.34 -6.20 23.80
CA LEU A 18 6.72 -5.07 23.10
C LEU A 18 5.20 -5.20 23.06
N PHE A 19 4.69 -6.42 22.82
CA PHE A 19 3.26 -6.68 22.66
C PHE A 19 2.44 -6.40 23.92
N ARG A 20 3.04 -6.47 25.11
CA ARG A 20 2.38 -6.11 26.38
C ARG A 20 1.88 -4.65 26.43
N LYS A 21 2.41 -3.78 25.57
CA LYS A 21 1.99 -2.37 25.43
C LYS A 21 1.26 -2.11 24.12
N ALA A 22 0.82 -3.16 23.44
CA ALA A 22 0.24 -3.05 22.11
C ALA A 22 -1.12 -2.37 22.13
N VAL A 23 -1.39 -1.53 21.13
CA VAL A 23 -2.70 -0.88 20.93
C VAL A 23 -3.29 -1.38 19.62
N PHE A 24 -4.54 -1.83 19.65
CA PHE A 24 -5.21 -2.31 18.44
C PHE A 24 -5.33 -1.19 17.40
N LEU A 25 -4.89 -1.46 16.17
CA LEU A 25 -5.00 -0.52 15.04
C LEU A 25 -6.11 -0.91 14.06
N GLY A 26 -6.33 -2.21 13.86
CA GLY A 26 -7.36 -2.68 12.95
C GLY A 26 -7.22 -4.14 12.57
N GLU A 27 -8.29 -4.69 12.00
CA GLU A 27 -8.34 -6.05 11.49
C GLU A 27 -8.61 -6.02 9.98
N GLY A 28 -7.73 -6.69 9.23
CA GLY A 28 -7.84 -6.84 7.78
C GLY A 28 -8.34 -8.22 7.38
N HIS A 29 -8.27 -8.52 6.08
CA HIS A 29 -8.67 -9.83 5.58
C HIS A 29 -7.77 -10.99 6.06
N ASN A 30 -6.47 -10.72 6.22
CA ASN A 30 -5.47 -11.78 6.43
C ASN A 30 -4.88 -11.77 7.84
N GLY A 31 -5.33 -10.85 8.70
CA GLY A 31 -4.65 -10.60 9.95
C GLY A 31 -5.13 -9.37 10.70
N ILE A 32 -4.73 -9.32 11.95
CA ILE A 32 -4.96 -8.22 12.89
C ILE A 32 -3.67 -7.43 13.08
N VAL A 33 -3.78 -6.12 13.24
CA VAL A 33 -2.64 -5.20 13.37
C VAL A 33 -2.73 -4.46 14.69
N TYR A 34 -1.60 -4.44 15.39
CA TYR A 34 -1.42 -3.63 16.59
C TYR A 34 -0.23 -2.68 16.41
N GLU A 35 -0.35 -1.51 17.02
CA GLU A 35 0.76 -0.60 17.28
C GLU A 35 1.61 -1.18 18.41
N LEU A 36 2.92 -1.08 18.25
CA LEU A 36 3.92 -1.38 19.27
C LEU A 36 4.70 -0.12 19.63
N PRO A 37 5.38 -0.09 20.79
CA PRO A 37 6.33 0.97 21.11
C PRO A 37 7.39 1.18 20.02
N GLU A 38 8.06 2.34 20.05
CA GLU A 38 9.20 2.66 19.16
C GLU A 38 8.83 2.74 17.67
N ASN A 39 7.63 3.26 17.36
CA ASN A 39 7.15 3.44 15.99
C ASN A 39 7.11 2.12 15.18
N LYS A 40 6.76 1.03 15.86
CA LYS A 40 6.60 -0.31 15.27
C LYS A 40 5.13 -0.68 15.19
N ALA A 41 4.82 -1.60 14.30
CA ALA A 41 3.53 -2.26 14.21
C ALA A 41 3.76 -3.75 14.06
N ILE A 42 2.91 -4.56 14.70
CA ILE A 42 2.87 -6.01 14.50
C ILE A 42 1.61 -6.37 13.75
N LYS A 43 1.76 -7.19 12.73
CA LYS A 43 0.63 -7.86 12.07
C LYS A 43 0.67 -9.33 12.43
N ILE A 44 -0.42 -9.83 13.00
CA ILE A 44 -0.62 -11.23 13.30
C ILE A 44 -1.53 -11.80 12.21
N PHE A 45 -1.07 -12.85 11.56
CA PHE A 45 -1.71 -13.48 10.42
C PHE A 45 -2.52 -14.70 10.85
N GLN A 46 -3.55 -15.01 10.08
CA GLN A 46 -4.31 -16.26 10.25
C GLN A 46 -3.58 -17.47 9.67
N GLU A 47 -2.75 -17.25 8.65
CA GLU A 47 -2.06 -18.30 7.90
C GLU A 47 -0.56 -18.01 7.79
N ALA A 48 0.25 -19.00 8.17
CA ALA A 48 1.71 -18.88 8.11
C ALA A 48 2.23 -18.70 6.68
N LYS A 49 1.56 -19.30 5.69
CA LYS A 49 1.89 -19.12 4.27
C LYS A 49 1.74 -17.66 3.86
N VAL A 50 0.64 -17.01 4.26
CA VAL A 50 0.37 -15.61 3.94
C VAL A 50 1.39 -14.68 4.62
N CYS A 51 1.75 -14.96 5.88
CA CYS A 51 2.81 -14.24 6.60
C CYS A 51 4.13 -14.31 5.82
N ARG A 52 4.56 -15.52 5.44
CA ARG A 52 5.82 -15.73 4.68
C ARG A 52 5.82 -15.03 3.34
N GLU A 53 4.76 -15.16 2.54
CA GLU A 53 4.67 -14.51 1.23
C GLU A 53 4.75 -12.97 1.34
N GLU A 54 4.08 -12.37 2.33
CA GLU A 54 4.13 -10.91 2.54
C GLU A 54 5.51 -10.46 3.02
N ALA A 55 6.13 -11.22 3.92
CA ALA A 55 7.48 -10.96 4.42
C ALA A 55 8.55 -11.09 3.32
N GLU A 56 8.43 -12.06 2.42
CA GLU A 56 9.34 -12.22 1.27
C GLU A 56 9.27 -11.01 0.33
N ILE A 57 8.07 -10.52 0.03
CA ILE A 57 7.88 -9.32 -0.78
C ILE A 57 8.57 -8.12 -0.10
N LEU A 58 8.31 -7.89 1.19
CA LEU A 58 8.91 -6.77 1.93
C LEU A 58 10.44 -6.86 2.04
N LYS A 59 11.00 -8.07 2.15
CA LYS A 59 12.45 -8.30 2.07
C LYS A 59 13.01 -7.89 0.70
N GLN A 60 12.34 -8.27 -0.39
CA GLN A 60 12.80 -7.94 -1.76
C GLN A 60 12.79 -6.43 -2.02
N VAL A 61 11.82 -5.70 -1.46
CA VAL A 61 11.69 -4.25 -1.65
C VAL A 61 12.31 -3.42 -0.54
N SER A 62 13.06 -4.04 0.37
CA SER A 62 13.61 -3.41 1.59
C SER A 62 14.48 -2.17 1.35
N LYS A 63 15.06 -2.01 0.16
CA LYS A 63 15.85 -0.83 -0.23
C LYS A 63 14.99 0.37 -0.64
N SER A 64 13.70 0.16 -0.89
CA SER A 64 12.78 1.20 -1.33
C SER A 64 12.10 1.85 -0.14
N THR A 65 12.16 3.18 -0.07
CA THR A 65 11.59 3.95 1.04
C THR A 65 10.05 3.96 1.05
N TYR A 66 9.42 3.52 -0.04
CA TYR A 66 7.97 3.46 -0.18
C TYR A 66 7.32 2.34 0.64
N PHE A 67 8.08 1.35 1.10
CA PHE A 67 7.54 0.21 1.84
C PHE A 67 7.96 0.27 3.32
N PRO A 68 7.23 -0.40 4.22
CA PRO A 68 7.63 -0.50 5.62
C PRO A 68 8.89 -1.34 5.74
N HIS A 69 9.81 -0.89 6.58
CA HIS A 69 10.93 -1.72 7.01
C HIS A 69 10.44 -2.89 7.88
N VAL A 70 10.99 -4.08 7.69
CA VAL A 70 10.66 -5.27 8.50
C VAL A 70 11.75 -5.48 9.54
N TYR A 71 11.37 -5.48 10.82
CA TYR A 71 12.29 -5.68 11.94
C TYR A 71 12.39 -7.16 12.33
N ASN A 72 11.27 -7.88 12.32
CA ASN A 72 11.23 -9.27 12.75
C ASN A 72 10.07 -10.03 12.09
N ILE A 73 10.24 -11.34 11.88
CA ILE A 73 9.25 -12.22 11.28
C ILE A 73 9.22 -13.52 12.06
N GLY A 74 8.06 -13.86 12.62
CA GLY A 74 7.77 -15.18 13.16
C GLY A 74 6.87 -15.99 12.23
N GLN A 75 6.42 -17.16 12.71
CA GLN A 75 5.60 -18.08 11.91
C GLN A 75 4.26 -17.46 11.50
N LEU A 76 3.61 -16.73 12.41
CA LEU A 76 2.29 -16.13 12.24
C LEU A 76 2.28 -14.62 12.47
N TYR A 77 3.43 -13.96 12.58
CA TYR A 77 3.47 -12.52 12.78
C TYR A 77 4.67 -11.87 12.10
N MET A 78 4.55 -10.57 11.88
CA MET A 78 5.63 -9.72 11.40
C MET A 78 5.62 -8.39 12.14
N VAL A 79 6.77 -8.02 12.69
CA VAL A 79 7.04 -6.69 13.26
C VAL A 79 7.67 -5.83 12.19
N ARG A 80 7.06 -4.69 11.89
CA ARG A 80 7.46 -3.77 10.84
C ARG A 80 7.33 -2.32 11.27
N GLU A 81 7.82 -1.40 10.46
CA GLU A 81 7.62 0.03 10.61
C GLU A 81 6.13 0.37 10.70
N LYS A 82 5.76 1.16 11.72
CA LYS A 82 4.44 1.78 11.79
C LYS A 82 4.36 2.84 10.70
N ILE A 83 3.37 2.70 9.82
CA ILE A 83 3.10 3.70 8.80
C ILE A 83 2.17 4.74 9.40
N GLY A 84 2.68 5.97 9.53
CA GLY A 84 1.87 7.15 9.85
C GLY A 84 1.32 7.84 8.60
N GLY A 85 0.58 8.93 8.81
CA GLY A 85 -0.10 9.67 7.76
C GLY A 85 -1.55 9.23 7.57
N GLU A 86 -2.19 9.82 6.57
CA GLU A 86 -3.59 9.59 6.24
C GLU A 86 -3.73 8.70 5.00
N ARG A 87 -4.77 7.87 4.94
CA ARG A 87 -5.08 7.05 3.77
C ARG A 87 -5.31 7.95 2.54
N LEU A 88 -4.79 7.59 1.38
CA LEU A 88 -4.77 8.47 0.19
C LEU A 88 -6.15 9.00 -0.20
N ASP A 89 -7.19 8.16 -0.14
CA ASP A 89 -8.57 8.57 -0.45
C ASP A 89 -9.14 9.56 0.55
N ASP A 90 -8.86 9.39 1.85
CA ASP A 90 -9.30 10.32 2.89
C ASP A 90 -8.53 11.65 2.79
N PHE A 91 -7.22 11.59 2.50
CA PHE A 91 -6.39 12.76 2.27
C PHE A 91 -6.90 13.59 1.08
N ILE A 92 -7.18 12.94 -0.06
CA ILE A 92 -7.69 13.62 -1.27
C ILE A 92 -9.06 14.24 -1.02
N LYS A 93 -9.96 13.58 -0.27
CA LYS A 93 -11.28 14.17 0.06
C LYS A 93 -11.17 15.48 0.82
N LYS A 94 -10.15 15.61 1.68
CA LYS A 94 -9.93 16.80 2.50
C LYS A 94 -9.17 17.90 1.77
N ASN A 95 -8.16 17.52 0.98
CA ASN A 95 -7.16 18.46 0.45
C ASN A 95 -7.21 18.60 -1.08
N GLY A 96 -7.95 17.76 -1.78
CA GLY A 96 -7.94 17.65 -3.24
C GLY A 96 -6.68 16.95 -3.78
N MET A 97 -6.63 16.80 -5.10
CA MET A 97 -5.45 16.33 -5.82
C MET A 97 -4.55 17.52 -6.15
N SER A 98 -3.31 17.51 -5.65
CA SER A 98 -2.29 18.51 -6.01
C SER A 98 -1.31 17.94 -7.02
N ARG A 99 -0.62 18.84 -7.75
CA ARG A 99 0.46 18.47 -8.67
C ARG A 99 1.58 17.68 -7.97
N GLU A 100 1.92 18.06 -6.75
CA GLU A 100 2.96 17.38 -5.97
C GLU A 100 2.53 15.97 -5.55
N LEU A 101 1.29 15.79 -5.10
CA LEU A 101 0.75 14.47 -4.79
C LEU A 101 0.72 13.58 -6.05
N ALA A 102 0.24 14.11 -7.18
CA ALA A 102 0.24 13.39 -8.46
C ALA A 102 1.67 12.98 -8.88
N LYS A 103 2.66 13.86 -8.71
CA LYS A 103 4.07 13.56 -8.95
C LYS A 103 4.61 12.46 -8.04
N ASN A 104 4.25 12.46 -6.76
CA ASN A 104 4.66 11.42 -5.83
C ASN A 104 4.02 10.07 -6.17
N LEU A 105 2.73 10.04 -6.53
CA LEU A 105 2.06 8.84 -7.03
C LEU A 105 2.71 8.31 -8.31
N TYR A 106 3.05 9.18 -9.27
CA TYR A 106 3.77 8.81 -10.49
C TYR A 106 5.14 8.19 -10.18
N LYS A 107 5.91 8.80 -9.27
CA LYS A 107 7.20 8.26 -8.82
C LYS A 107 7.05 6.88 -8.17
N LEU A 108 6.00 6.64 -7.39
CA LEU A 108 5.70 5.32 -6.83
C LEU A 108 5.46 4.27 -7.93
N ILE A 109 4.68 4.59 -8.97
CA ILE A 109 4.46 3.66 -10.08
C ILE A 109 5.76 3.37 -10.83
N ASN A 110 6.64 4.37 -11.00
CA ASN A 110 7.95 4.15 -11.58
C ASN A 110 8.90 3.36 -10.67
N GLU A 111 8.76 3.49 -9.35
CA GLU A 111 9.47 2.64 -8.40
C GLU A 111 9.07 1.16 -8.57
N PHE A 112 7.79 0.88 -8.78
CA PHE A 112 7.33 -0.49 -9.07
C PHE A 112 8.01 -1.07 -10.32
N LYS A 113 8.20 -0.26 -11.37
CA LYS A 113 8.97 -0.67 -12.57
C LYS A 113 10.42 -0.98 -12.22
N LYS A 114 11.09 -0.13 -11.42
CA LYS A 114 12.48 -0.35 -10.98
C LYS A 114 12.64 -1.62 -10.15
N LEU A 115 11.65 -1.92 -9.31
CA LEU A 115 11.58 -3.14 -8.50
C LEU A 115 11.14 -4.37 -9.29
N LYS A 116 10.93 -4.24 -10.61
CA LYS A 116 10.51 -5.31 -11.52
C LYS A 116 9.17 -5.95 -11.14
N PHE A 117 8.26 -5.16 -10.56
CA PHE A 117 6.90 -5.61 -10.31
C PHE A 117 6.20 -5.92 -11.64
N THR A 118 5.45 -7.01 -11.68
CA THR A 118 4.58 -7.35 -12.82
C THR A 118 3.23 -6.62 -12.73
N LYS A 119 2.86 -6.18 -11.52
CA LYS A 119 1.69 -5.35 -11.22
C LYS A 119 2.11 -3.92 -10.89
N LEU A 120 1.97 -3.02 -11.86
CA LEU A 120 2.22 -1.57 -11.71
C LEU A 120 0.99 -0.85 -11.18
N ASP A 121 0.45 -1.32 -10.05
CA ASP A 121 -0.86 -0.89 -9.59
C ASP A 121 -1.02 -1.05 -8.07
N MET A 122 -1.79 -0.15 -7.46
CA MET A 122 -2.08 -0.11 -6.04
C MET A 122 -3.43 0.56 -5.79
N ARG A 123 -4.16 0.18 -4.73
CA ARG A 123 -5.42 0.86 -4.37
C ARG A 123 -5.12 2.07 -3.49
N CYS A 124 -5.98 3.09 -3.52
CA CYS A 124 -5.85 4.25 -2.63
C CYS A 124 -5.79 3.84 -1.14
N ARG A 125 -6.53 2.80 -0.74
CA ARG A 125 -6.55 2.32 0.65
C ARG A 125 -5.24 1.70 1.15
N ASP A 126 -4.38 1.29 0.21
CA ASP A 126 -3.09 0.66 0.50
C ASP A 126 -1.95 1.70 0.47
N ILE A 127 -2.27 2.98 0.19
CA ILE A 127 -1.33 4.11 0.14
C ILE A 127 -1.65 5.09 1.27
N TYR A 128 -0.61 5.50 1.99
CA TYR A 128 -0.67 6.47 3.07
C TYR A 128 0.17 7.69 2.71
N VAL A 129 -0.36 8.87 3.00
CA VAL A 129 0.22 10.19 2.70
C VAL A 129 0.58 10.88 4.01
N LYS A 130 1.84 11.26 4.18
CA LYS A 130 2.28 12.09 5.32
C LYS A 130 2.03 13.57 5.03
N GLU A 131 2.12 14.41 6.06
CA GLU A 131 2.01 15.87 5.94
C GLU A 131 2.98 16.45 4.89
N SER A 132 4.17 15.86 4.75
CA SER A 132 5.16 16.21 3.73
C SER A 132 4.82 15.74 2.30
N LEU A 133 3.61 15.23 2.06
CA LEU A 133 3.16 14.57 0.83
C LEU A 133 3.99 13.33 0.42
N SER A 134 4.94 12.90 1.25
CA SER A 134 5.61 11.61 1.08
C SER A 134 4.61 10.47 1.27
N ILE A 135 4.77 9.41 0.47
CA ILE A 135 3.83 8.30 0.44
C ILE A 135 4.48 6.97 0.82
N LYS A 136 3.71 6.12 1.50
CA LYS A 136 4.09 4.73 1.79
C LYS A 136 2.98 3.76 1.43
N VAL A 137 3.37 2.54 1.09
CA VAL A 137 2.49 1.42 0.73
C VAL A 137 2.54 0.38 1.85
N ILE A 138 1.39 -0.07 2.31
CA ILE A 138 1.31 -1.06 3.41
C ILE A 138 1.09 -2.51 2.94
N ASP A 139 0.48 -2.74 1.78
CA ASP A 139 0.07 -4.07 1.33
C ASP A 139 0.48 -4.32 -0.14
N PRO A 140 1.76 -4.66 -0.41
CA PRO A 140 2.26 -4.94 -1.76
C PRO A 140 1.85 -6.31 -2.32
N LYS A 141 0.76 -6.92 -1.84
CA LYS A 141 0.38 -8.29 -2.26
C LYS A 141 0.27 -8.45 -3.78
N GLU A 142 0.72 -9.64 -4.19
CA GLU A 142 0.69 -10.12 -5.57
C GLU A 142 1.45 -9.22 -6.57
N CYS A 143 2.33 -8.32 -6.10
CA CYS A 143 3.06 -7.38 -6.94
C CYS A 143 3.93 -8.04 -8.03
N TYR A 144 4.35 -9.28 -7.79
CA TYR A 144 5.11 -10.11 -8.73
C TYR A 144 4.27 -11.20 -9.43
N LYS A 145 3.06 -11.49 -8.94
CA LYS A 145 2.22 -12.61 -9.43
C LYS A 145 1.25 -12.17 -10.53
N ARG A 146 0.62 -10.99 -10.41
CA ARG A 146 -0.37 -10.51 -11.38
C ARG A 146 0.26 -9.55 -12.39
N LYS A 147 -0.08 -9.69 -13.67
CA LYS A 147 0.38 -8.75 -14.70
C LYS A 147 -0.61 -7.60 -14.86
N VAL A 148 -0.20 -6.39 -14.48
CA VAL A 148 -0.96 -5.15 -14.67
C VAL A 148 0.03 -4.07 -15.10
N THR A 149 -0.17 -3.45 -16.27
CA THR A 149 0.83 -2.58 -16.90
C THR A 149 0.62 -1.09 -16.65
N TYR A 150 -0.44 -0.72 -15.94
CA TYR A 150 -0.79 0.67 -15.61
C TYR A 150 -1.57 0.72 -14.28
N PRO A 151 -1.65 1.87 -13.59
CA PRO A 151 -2.19 1.94 -12.24
C PRO A 151 -3.73 1.98 -12.22
N ARG A 152 -4.36 0.92 -12.76
CA ARG A 152 -5.80 0.82 -12.96
C ARG A 152 -6.60 0.99 -11.67
N HIS A 153 -6.29 0.26 -10.60
CA HIS A 153 -7.04 0.37 -9.36
C HIS A 153 -6.84 1.71 -8.66
N LEU A 154 -5.64 2.30 -8.78
CA LEU A 154 -5.40 3.67 -8.33
C LEU A 154 -6.33 4.63 -9.07
N MET A 155 -6.30 4.61 -10.41
CA MET A 155 -7.11 5.49 -11.27
C MET A 155 -8.62 5.29 -11.07
N LYS A 156 -9.08 4.06 -10.84
CA LYS A 156 -10.47 3.79 -10.42
C LYS A 156 -10.81 4.45 -9.09
N GLY A 157 -9.88 4.42 -8.13
CA GLY A 157 -10.04 5.12 -6.87
C GLY A 157 -10.13 6.63 -7.07
N LEU A 158 -9.23 7.21 -7.87
CA LEU A 158 -9.23 8.64 -8.19
C LEU A 158 -10.50 9.08 -8.94
N LYS A 159 -11.03 8.25 -9.85
CA LYS A 159 -12.31 8.52 -10.52
C LYS A 159 -13.47 8.60 -9.52
N LYS A 160 -13.51 7.69 -8.54
CA LYS A 160 -14.53 7.71 -7.47
C LYS A 160 -14.40 8.92 -6.53
N LEU A 161 -13.24 9.56 -6.52
CA LEU A 161 -12.95 10.77 -5.75
C LEU A 161 -13.08 12.04 -6.61
N ASP A 162 -13.58 11.92 -7.85
CA ASP A 162 -13.75 13.03 -8.79
C ASP A 162 -12.46 13.84 -9.06
N CYS A 163 -11.31 13.16 -9.08
CA CYS A 163 -10.00 13.80 -9.27
C CYS A 163 -9.10 13.12 -10.31
N LEU A 164 -9.66 12.18 -11.08
CA LEU A 164 -8.91 11.45 -12.11
C LEU A 164 -8.40 12.39 -13.22
N ASP A 165 -9.24 13.33 -13.66
CA ASP A 165 -8.89 14.24 -14.75
C ASP A 165 -7.75 15.18 -14.33
N SER A 166 -7.86 15.80 -13.15
CA SER A 166 -6.78 16.61 -12.58
C SER A 166 -5.48 15.82 -12.42
N PHE A 167 -5.56 14.57 -11.96
CA PHE A 167 -4.40 13.69 -11.87
C PHE A 167 -3.76 13.48 -13.25
N LEU A 168 -4.55 13.13 -14.27
CA LEU A 168 -4.07 12.88 -15.63
C LEU A 168 -3.45 14.14 -16.26
N ASP A 169 -4.04 15.31 -16.05
CA ASP A 169 -3.48 16.58 -16.51
C ASP A 169 -2.09 16.82 -15.91
N TYR A 170 -1.91 16.58 -14.61
CA TYR A 170 -0.58 16.65 -14.01
C TYR A 170 0.37 15.60 -14.56
N ILE A 171 -0.08 14.37 -14.86
CA ILE A 171 0.78 13.35 -15.48
C ILE A 171 1.19 13.77 -16.89
N LYS A 172 0.31 14.41 -17.67
CA LYS A 172 0.62 14.92 -19.01
C LYS A 172 1.81 15.88 -19.00
N ASP A 173 1.85 16.77 -17.99
CA ASP A 173 2.95 17.71 -17.80
C ASP A 173 4.24 17.05 -17.29
N ILE A 174 4.13 15.96 -16.53
CA ILE A 174 5.28 15.25 -15.93
C ILE A 174 5.93 14.30 -16.94
N ASP A 175 5.11 13.49 -17.62
CA ASP A 175 5.52 12.49 -18.60
C ASP A 175 4.37 12.18 -19.56
N LYS A 176 4.36 12.91 -20.67
CA LYS A 176 3.37 12.79 -21.74
C LYS A 176 3.21 11.34 -22.24
N ARG A 177 4.29 10.54 -22.29
CA ARG A 177 4.20 9.15 -22.78
C ARG A 177 3.43 8.25 -21.81
N SER A 178 3.69 8.38 -20.51
CA SER A 178 2.91 7.66 -19.50
C SER A 178 1.46 8.12 -19.47
N TRP A 179 1.21 9.43 -19.64
CA TRP A 179 -0.15 9.95 -19.77
C TRP A 179 -0.89 9.34 -20.96
N GLU A 180 -0.31 9.36 -22.16
CA GLU A 180 -0.92 8.77 -23.38
C GLU A 180 -1.28 7.28 -23.17
N ASP A 181 -0.36 6.50 -22.59
CA ASP A 181 -0.59 5.08 -22.32
C ASP A 181 -1.68 4.85 -21.27
N TRP A 182 -1.63 5.57 -20.15
CA TRP A 182 -2.55 5.39 -19.04
C TRP A 182 -3.95 5.89 -19.38
N GLU A 183 -4.06 7.04 -20.04
CA GLU A 183 -5.33 7.61 -20.48
C GLU A 183 -6.01 6.66 -21.47
N LYS A 184 -5.29 6.17 -22.49
CA LYS A 184 -5.82 5.21 -23.46
C LYS A 184 -6.34 3.95 -22.79
N LYS A 185 -5.55 3.33 -21.92
CA LYS A 185 -5.93 2.08 -21.22
C LYS A 185 -7.10 2.30 -20.26
N MET A 186 -7.16 3.46 -19.60
CA MET A 186 -8.27 3.78 -18.72
C MET A 186 -9.57 4.02 -19.49
N LYS A 187 -9.52 4.73 -20.63
CA LYS A 187 -10.68 4.90 -21.51
C LYS A 187 -11.21 3.56 -22.02
N GLN A 188 -10.33 2.68 -22.49
CA GLN A 188 -10.70 1.32 -22.89
C GLN A 188 -11.37 0.55 -21.75
N TYR A 189 -10.79 0.59 -20.56
CA TYR A 189 -11.35 -0.07 -19.39
C TYR A 189 -12.73 0.46 -18.98
N LEU A 190 -12.97 1.77 -19.13
CA LEU A 190 -14.26 2.37 -18.81
C LEU A 190 -15.32 2.02 -19.85
N TYR A 191 -14.96 1.99 -21.13
CA TYR A 191 -15.85 1.56 -22.22
C TYR A 191 -16.30 0.10 -22.07
N GLU A 192 -15.41 -0.80 -21.64
CA GLU A 192 -15.76 -2.21 -21.40
C GLU A 192 -16.71 -2.44 -20.20
N LEU A 193 -16.97 -1.42 -19.38
CA LEU A 193 -17.89 -1.49 -18.23
C LEU A 193 -19.28 -0.92 -18.53
N GLU A 194 -19.43 -0.22 -19.66
CA GLU A 194 -20.70 0.33 -20.16
C GLU A 194 -21.40 -0.70 -21.05
#